data_AF-A0A0D2XZH4-F1
#
_entry.id   AF-A0A0D2XZH4-F1
#
_cell.length_a   1.000
_cell.length_b   1.000
_cell.length_c   1.000
_cell.angle_alpha   90.00
_cell.angle_beta   90.00
_cell.angle_gamma   90.00
#
_symmetry.space_group_name_H-M   'P 1'
#
loop_
_entity.id
_entity.type
_entity.pdbx_description
1 polymer ?
#
loop_
_entity_poly.entity_id
_entity_poly.type
_entity_poly.pdbx_seq_one_letter_code
_entity_poly.pdbx_strand_id
1 'polypeptide(L)'
;MSYYFAIVGTQDNPLFEHEFGTSKQGGDGQSRFSDQVRHLNQFILHSSLDIAEEVQWSHGQMYLKCIDKFFNNYISCFRHRRQRQISPAPSTHHPDRNIITVINCHRG
;
A
#
# COMPACT_ATOMS: atom_id res chain seq x y z
N MET A 1 -1.04 18.70 0.34
CA MET A 1 -0.66 17.43 0.95
C MET A 1 -0.18 16.54 -0.17
N SER A 2 0.92 15.81 0.02
CA SER A 2 1.44 14.88 -0.99
C SER A 2 1.04 13.45 -0.63
N TYR A 3 0.80 12.64 -1.65
CA TYR A 3 0.37 11.25 -1.54
C TYR A 3 1.31 10.40 -2.41
N TYR A 4 1.69 9.26 -1.86
CA TYR A 4 2.41 8.22 -2.56
C TYR A 4 1.47 7.03 -2.78
N PHE A 5 1.36 6.60 -4.03
CA PHE A 5 0.54 5.46 -4.42
C PHE A 5 1.41 4.45 -5.14
N ALA A 6 1.40 3.22 -4.65
CA ALA A 6 2.13 2.13 -5.28
C ALA A 6 1.23 0.90 -5.42
N ILE A 7 1.31 0.27 -6.60
CA ILE A 7 0.76 -1.06 -6.83
C ILE A 7 1.93 -2.02 -6.78
N VAL A 8 1.93 -2.90 -5.79
CA VAL A 8 2.94 -3.93 -5.63
C VAL A 8 2.38 -5.24 -6.16
N GLY A 9 3.19 -5.84 -7.02
CA GLY A 9 2.95 -7.14 -7.57
C GLY A 9 3.19 -8.23 -6.54
N THR A 10 3.23 -9.45 -7.06
CA THR A 10 3.13 -10.66 -6.24
C THR A 10 4.48 -11.27 -5.90
N GLN A 11 5.53 -10.59 -6.33
CA GLN A 11 6.93 -10.89 -6.06
C GLN A 11 7.58 -9.69 -5.37
N ASP A 12 6.77 -8.94 -4.62
CA ASP A 12 7.16 -7.71 -3.92
C ASP A 12 7.80 -6.66 -4.83
N ASN A 13 7.43 -6.70 -6.11
CA ASN A 13 7.93 -5.80 -7.13
C ASN A 13 6.94 -4.67 -7.41
N PRO A 14 7.34 -3.40 -7.39
CA PRO A 14 6.45 -2.30 -7.75
C PRO A 14 6.05 -2.42 -9.24
N LEU A 15 4.76 -2.56 -9.49
CA LEU A 15 4.16 -2.57 -10.84
C LEU A 15 3.81 -1.16 -11.31
N PHE A 16 3.49 -0.28 -10.37
CA PHE A 16 3.13 1.10 -10.64
C PHE A 16 3.44 1.97 -9.41
N GLU A 17 3.98 3.15 -9.64
CA GLU A 17 4.26 4.15 -8.61
C GLU A 17 3.80 5.51 -9.11
N HIS A 18 3.11 6.27 -8.27
CA HIS A 18 2.65 7.60 -8.59
C HIS A 18 2.61 8.50 -7.37
N GLU A 19 3.06 9.73 -7.59
CA GLU A 19 3.06 10.80 -6.60
C GLU A 19 2.04 11.86 -7.02
N PHE A 20 1.14 12.24 -6.12
CA PHE A 20 0.18 13.31 -6.41
C PHE A 20 -0.03 14.20 -5.19
N GLY A 21 -0.31 15.47 -5.45
CA GLY A 21 -0.64 16.46 -4.44
C GLY A 21 -2.15 16.64 -4.26
N THR A 22 -2.53 17.37 -3.22
CA THR A 22 -3.90 17.88 -3.05
C THR A 22 -3.98 19.34 -3.41
N SER A 23 -5.14 19.73 -3.93
CA SER A 23 -5.51 21.13 -4.17
C SER A 23 -5.41 22.00 -2.91
N LYS A 24 -5.46 21.40 -1.70
CA LYS A 24 -5.31 22.11 -0.42
C LYS A 24 -3.90 22.69 -0.19
N GLN A 25 -2.88 22.23 -0.92
CA GLN A 25 -1.50 22.74 -0.81
C GLN A 25 -0.98 23.07 -2.20
N GLY A 26 -1.14 24.33 -2.62
CA GLY A 26 -0.62 24.84 -3.89
C GLY A 26 -1.62 24.86 -5.06
N GLY A 27 -2.75 24.14 -4.97
CA GLY A 27 -3.81 24.18 -6.00
C GLY A 27 -3.47 23.52 -7.34
N ASP A 28 -2.22 23.05 -7.51
CA ASP A 28 -1.63 22.52 -8.74
C ASP A 28 -1.71 20.98 -8.84
N GLY A 29 -2.10 20.30 -7.75
CA GLY A 29 -2.16 18.84 -7.69
C GLY A 29 -0.80 18.15 -7.76
N GLN A 30 0.28 18.92 -7.65
CA GLN A 30 1.65 18.40 -7.74
C GLN A 30 2.13 17.90 -6.39
N SER A 31 2.83 16.77 -6.41
CA SER A 31 3.51 16.26 -5.22
C SER A 31 4.71 17.15 -4.87
N ARG A 32 4.84 17.47 -3.59
CA ARG A 32 5.95 18.27 -3.03
C ARG A 32 6.85 17.39 -2.16
N PHE A 33 7.26 16.22 -2.64
CA PHE A 33 8.29 15.41 -1.98
C PHE A 33 9.69 15.91 -2.35
N SER A 34 10.59 16.01 -1.36
CA SER A 34 12.02 16.15 -1.64
C SER A 34 12.60 14.80 -2.06
N ASP A 35 13.72 14.80 -2.79
CA ASP A 35 14.31 13.55 -3.30
C ASP A 35 14.65 12.56 -2.19
N GLN A 36 15.11 13.03 -1.03
CA GLN A 36 15.31 12.17 0.14
C GLN A 36 14.03 11.47 0.61
N VAL A 37 12.89 12.18 0.58
CA VAL A 37 11.59 11.61 0.98
C VAL A 37 11.09 10.62 -0.06
N ARG A 38 11.38 10.83 -1.36
CA ARG A 38 11.02 9.85 -2.41
C ARG A 38 11.69 8.50 -2.18
N HIS A 39 13.00 8.50 -1.90
CA HIS A 39 13.71 7.28 -1.56
C HIS A 39 13.19 6.64 -0.27
N LEU A 40 12.84 7.48 0.72
CA LEU A 40 12.27 6.99 1.97
C LEU A 40 10.88 6.35 1.76
N ASN A 41 10.06 6.86 0.84
CA ASN A 41 8.74 6.28 0.53
C ASN A 41 8.85 4.84 0.04
N GLN A 42 9.85 4.52 -0.78
CA GLN A 42 10.10 3.15 -1.22
C GLN A 42 10.51 2.24 -0.06
N PHE A 43 11.33 2.75 0.86
CA PHE A 43 11.72 2.00 2.05
C PHE A 43 10.51 1.73 2.98
N ILE A 44 9.71 2.76 3.24
CA ILE A 44 8.48 2.64 4.05
C ILE A 44 7.53 1.64 3.40
N LEU A 45 7.28 1.78 2.09
CA LEU A 45 6.45 0.87 1.32
C LEU A 45 6.90 -0.58 1.52
N HIS A 46 8.18 -0.85 1.29
CA HIS A 46 8.74 -2.18 1.41
C HIS A 46 8.61 -2.74 2.83
N SER A 47 8.91 -1.94 3.86
CA SER A 47 8.76 -2.37 5.26
C SER A 47 7.32 -2.66 5.66
N SER A 48 6.34 -1.97 5.06
CA SER A 48 4.93 -2.18 5.36
C SER A 48 4.31 -3.36 4.59
N LEU A 49 5.01 -3.97 3.62
CA LEU A 49 4.51 -5.13 2.87
C LEU A 49 4.35 -6.36 3.77
N ASP A 50 5.30 -6.60 4.67
CA ASP A 50 5.25 -7.72 5.61
C ASP A 50 3.98 -7.63 6.50
N ILE A 51 3.68 -6.44 7.01
CA ILE A 51 2.48 -6.17 7.81
C ILE A 51 1.21 -6.33 6.96
N ALA A 52 1.23 -5.84 5.71
CA ALA A 52 0.11 -6.01 4.79
C ALA A 52 -0.19 -7.49 4.52
N GLU A 53 0.86 -8.32 4.40
CA GLU A 53 0.75 -9.77 4.24
C GLU A 53 0.16 -10.46 5.48
N GLU A 54 0.52 -10.05 6.69
CA GLU A 54 -0.07 -10.63 7.90
C GLU A 54 -1.56 -10.24 8.05
N VAL A 55 -1.86 -8.94 7.89
CA VAL A 55 -3.22 -8.41 8.09
C VAL A 55 -4.19 -8.97 7.06
N GLN A 56 -3.74 -9.24 5.83
CA GLN A 56 -4.58 -9.83 4.80
C GLN A 56 -5.03 -11.26 5.14
N TRP A 57 -4.31 -12.01 5.94
CA TRP A 57 -4.76 -13.35 6.34
C TRP A 57 -5.88 -13.27 7.39
N SER A 58 -5.87 -12.23 8.21
CA SER A 58 -6.85 -12.00 9.28
C SER A 58 -8.12 -11.29 8.79
N HIS A 59 -8.00 -10.39 7.81
CA HIS A 59 -9.10 -9.53 7.35
C HIS A 59 -9.64 -9.94 5.97
N GLY A 60 -10.94 -10.26 5.90
CA GLY A 60 -11.64 -10.60 4.66
C GLY A 60 -12.03 -9.41 3.77
N GLN A 61 -11.80 -8.18 4.22
CA GLN A 61 -12.14 -6.95 3.49
C GLN A 61 -11.07 -6.60 2.46
N MET A 62 -11.48 -5.96 1.35
CA MET A 62 -10.54 -5.46 0.34
C MET A 62 -9.76 -4.23 0.82
N TYR A 63 -10.42 -3.34 1.57
CA TYR A 63 -9.79 -2.16 2.13
C TYR A 63 -9.39 -2.43 3.59
N LEU A 64 -8.10 -2.41 3.87
CA LEU A 64 -7.52 -2.71 5.19
C LEU A 64 -7.30 -1.44 6.05
N LYS A 65 -7.80 -0.29 5.59
CA LYS A 65 -7.60 1.01 6.25
C LYS A 65 -6.11 1.25 6.53
N CYS A 66 -5.78 1.91 7.63
CA CYS A 66 -4.40 2.16 8.05
C CYS A 66 -3.82 0.89 8.68
N ILE A 67 -2.80 0.33 8.04
CA ILE A 67 -2.10 -0.87 8.51
C ILE A 67 -0.83 -0.51 9.31
N ASP A 68 -0.24 0.65 9.03
CA ASP A 68 1.03 1.06 9.62
C ASP A 68 1.14 2.60 9.66
N LYS A 69 2.02 3.13 10.52
CA LYS A 69 2.29 4.56 10.67
C LYS A 69 3.78 4.83 10.90
N PHE A 70 4.39 5.62 10.02
CA PHE A 70 5.80 5.99 10.11
C PHE A 70 6.02 7.49 9.96
N PHE A 71 6.61 8.17 10.96
CA PHE A 71 6.93 9.61 10.91
C PHE A 71 5.79 10.50 10.36
N ASN A 72 4.60 10.31 10.91
CA ASN A 72 3.34 10.99 10.52
C ASN A 72 2.70 10.49 9.21
N ASN A 73 3.38 9.62 8.46
CA ASN A 73 2.82 8.97 7.28
C ASN A 73 1.92 7.82 7.68
N TYR A 74 0.68 7.84 7.20
CA TYR A 74 -0.30 6.77 7.42
C TYR A 74 -0.31 5.85 6.21
N ILE A 75 0.08 4.59 6.40
CA ILE A 75 0.11 3.60 5.34
C ILE A 75 -1.21 2.87 5.35
N SER A 76 -1.96 3.02 4.25
CA SER A 76 -3.17 2.26 4.03
C SER A 76 -3.01 1.22 2.94
N CYS A 77 -3.74 0.11 3.07
CA CYS A 77 -3.62 -1.00 2.14
C CYS A 77 -4.97 -1.35 1.52
N PHE A 78 -4.96 -1.58 0.22
CA PHE A 78 -6.05 -2.13 -0.56
C PHE A 78 -5.58 -3.40 -1.24
N ARG A 79 -6.29 -4.49 -0.99
CA ARG A 79 -5.96 -5.80 -1.54
C ARG A 79 -6.94 -6.14 -2.65
N HIS A 80 -6.41 -6.44 -3.83
CA HIS A 80 -7.22 -6.96 -4.92
C HIS A 80 -7.35 -8.47 -4.78
N ARG A 81 -8.49 -8.94 -4.25
CA ARG A 81 -8.84 -10.36 -4.28
C ARG A 81 -9.50 -10.67 -5.62
N ARG A 82 -8.99 -11.67 -6.35
CA ARG A 82 -9.77 -12.29 -7.42
C ARG A 82 -10.95 -13.00 -6.77
N GLN A 83 -12.16 -12.55 -7.06
CA GLN A 83 -13.37 -13.09 -6.44
C GLN A 83 -13.64 -14.51 -6.99
N ARG A 84 -13.25 -15.53 -6.21
CA ARG A 84 -13.92 -16.82 -5.95
C ARG A 84 -12.87 -17.87 -5.55
N GLN A 85 -12.87 -18.27 -4.28
CA GLN A 85 -13.41 -19.57 -3.91
C GLN A 85 -13.68 -19.58 -2.40
N ILE A 86 -14.90 -19.96 -2.06
CA ILE A 86 -15.24 -20.42 -0.72
C ILE A 86 -14.52 -21.76 -0.58
N SER A 87 -13.47 -21.85 0.24
CA SER A 87 -13.03 -23.15 0.74
C SER A 87 -12.62 -23.05 2.22
N PRO A 88 -13.17 -23.94 3.07
CA PRO A 88 -12.70 -24.14 4.43
C PRO A 88 -11.66 -25.27 4.40
N ALA A 89 -10.35 -24.97 4.44
CA ALA A 89 -9.36 -26.00 4.75
C ALA A 89 -8.02 -25.40 5.23
N PRO A 90 -7.45 -25.93 6.31
CA PRO A 90 -6.08 -25.66 6.73
C PRO A 90 -5.16 -26.71 6.10
N SER A 91 -4.48 -26.41 5.00
CA SER A 91 -3.24 -27.10 4.62
C SER A 91 -2.62 -26.50 3.36
N THR A 92 -1.36 -26.07 3.54
CA THR A 92 -0.22 -26.16 2.61
C THR A 92 -0.41 -25.81 1.13
N HIS A 93 0.43 -24.87 0.71
CA HIS A 93 0.62 -24.28 -0.63
C HIS A 93 -0.42 -23.23 -1.03
N HIS A 94 0.03 -21.96 -1.05
CA HIS A 94 -0.77 -20.79 -1.39
C HIS A 94 -0.44 -20.30 -2.81
N PRO A 95 -1.12 -20.75 -3.89
CA PRO A 95 -1.03 -20.09 -5.17
C PRO A 95 -2.27 -19.22 -5.34
N ASP A 96 -2.35 -18.09 -4.63
CA ASP A 96 -3.25 -17.02 -5.03
C ASP A 96 -2.60 -15.69 -4.70
N ARG A 97 -1.86 -15.25 -5.71
CA ARG A 97 -0.97 -14.11 -5.73
C ARG A 97 -1.81 -12.82 -5.67
N ASN A 98 -1.99 -12.27 -4.45
CA ASN A 98 -2.70 -11.02 -4.22
C ASN A 98 -1.88 -9.83 -4.75
N ILE A 99 -2.52 -8.92 -5.49
CA ILE A 99 -1.93 -7.61 -5.80
C ILE A 99 -2.19 -6.71 -4.60
N ILE A 100 -1.13 -6.15 -4.01
CA ILE A 100 -1.18 -5.28 -2.84
C ILE A 100 -1.05 -3.85 -3.34
N THR A 101 -2.10 -3.05 -3.17
CA THR A 101 -2.07 -1.61 -3.44
C THR A 101 -1.85 -0.89 -2.12
N VAL A 102 -0.69 -0.25 -1.94
CA VAL A 102 -0.40 0.53 -0.75
C VAL A 102 -0.59 1.99 -1.09
N ILE A 103 -1.47 2.65 -0.33
CA ILE A 103 -1.80 4.06 -0.48
C ILE A 103 -1.40 4.79 0.78
N ASN A 104 -0.73 5.90 0.54
CA ASN A 104 -0.62 7.08 1.38
C ASN A 104 0.62 7.15 2.26
N CYS A 105 1.26 8.30 2.13
CA CYS A 105 2.36 8.76 2.95
C CYS A 105 1.98 10.21 3.28
N HIS A 106 1.12 10.40 4.28
CA HIS A 106 0.60 11.72 4.63
C HIS A 106 1.64 12.49 5.44
N ARG A 107 2.18 13.59 4.89
CA ARG A 107 2.71 14.68 5.73
C ARG A 107 1.60 15.67 6.03
N GLY A 108 1.17 15.73 7.29
CA GLY A 108 0.45 16.86 7.86
C GLY A 108 1.41 18.00 8.12
#